data_AF-A0A2E5EDD0-F1
#
_entry.id   AF-A0A2E5EDD0-F1
#
_cell.length_a   1.000
_cell.length_b   1.000
_cell.length_c   1.000
_cell.angle_alpha   90.00
_cell.angle_beta   90.00
_cell.angle_gamma   90.00
#
_symmetry.space_group_name_H-M   'P 1'
#
loop_
_entity.id
_entity.type
_entity.pdbx_description
1 polymer ?
#
loop_
_entity_poly.entity_id
_entity_poly.type
_entity_poly.pdbx_seq_one_letter_code
_entity_poly.pdbx_strand_id
1 'polypeptide(L)'
;MPFLIVVVAMGILLWSQWSNRTEKALVAGIIESMVDQICSGGAPTQGIRWADSIVRDSVVKSIEQACSSSKGSWSAAVIDDASAEGLLEVRINTDSRTAMTLRVERLASGDLLVRGWSSE
;
A
#
# COMPACT_ATOMS: atom_id res chain seq x y z
N MET A 1 -19.65 -39.43 3.31
CA MET A 1 -18.73 -38.68 4.20
C MET A 1 -17.47 -38.06 3.54
N PRO A 2 -17.30 -37.99 2.19
CA PRO A 2 -16.25 -37.12 1.60
C PRO A 2 -16.75 -35.73 1.16
N PHE A 3 -18.06 -35.56 0.96
CA PHE A 3 -18.66 -34.31 0.46
C PHE A 3 -18.54 -33.12 1.41
N LEU A 4 -18.56 -33.35 2.73
CA LEU A 4 -18.48 -32.29 3.73
C LEU A 4 -17.10 -31.60 3.78
N ILE A 5 -16.02 -32.33 3.47
CA ILE A 5 -14.66 -31.79 3.53
C ILE A 5 -14.39 -30.83 2.37
N VAL A 6 -14.94 -31.12 1.18
CA VAL A 6 -14.78 -30.27 -0.02
C VAL A 6 -15.49 -28.93 0.15
N VAL A 7 -16.70 -28.92 0.74
CA VAL A 7 -17.46 -27.68 0.98
C VAL A 7 -16.76 -26.79 2.00
N VAL A 8 -16.18 -27.37 3.06
CA VAL A 8 -15.43 -26.62 4.07
C VAL A 8 -14.13 -26.05 3.48
N ALA A 9 -13.40 -26.82 2.67
CA ALA A 9 -12.18 -26.34 2.01
C ALA A 9 -12.46 -25.20 1.00
N MET A 10 -13.52 -25.30 0.20
CA MET A 10 -13.94 -24.22 -0.71
C MET A 10 -14.39 -22.96 0.06
N GLY A 11 -15.08 -23.14 1.19
CA GLY A 11 -15.47 -22.04 2.08
C GLY A 11 -14.26 -21.29 2.64
N ILE A 12 -13.23 -22.00 3.10
CA ILE A 12 -11.99 -21.41 3.63
C ILE A 12 -11.21 -20.69 2.52
N LEU A 13 -11.12 -21.26 1.32
CA LEU A 13 -10.44 -20.62 0.19
C LEU A 13 -11.13 -19.32 -0.22
N LEU A 14 -12.46 -19.31 -0.33
CA LEU A 14 -13.24 -18.11 -0.68
C LEU A 14 -13.09 -17.01 0.39
N TRP A 15 -13.08 -17.38 1.67
CA TRP A 15 -12.86 -16.42 2.77
C TRP A 15 -11.43 -15.89 2.82
N SER A 16 -10.44 -16.73 2.55
CA SER A 16 -9.03 -16.31 2.49
C SER A 16 -8.79 -15.29 1.37
N GLN A 17 -9.44 -15.47 0.21
CA GLN A 17 -9.32 -14.53 -0.90
C GLN A 17 -10.04 -13.21 -0.64
N TRP A 18 -11.19 -13.25 0.05
CA TRP A 18 -11.90 -12.03 0.45
C TRP A 18 -11.11 -11.25 1.51
N SER A 19 -10.62 -11.93 2.56
CA SER A 19 -9.81 -11.30 3.60
C SER A 19 -8.57 -10.63 3.01
N ASN A 20 -7.87 -11.32 2.11
CA ASN A 20 -6.65 -10.80 1.50
C ASN A 20 -6.94 -9.63 0.53
N ARG A 21 -8.06 -9.66 -0.21
CA ARG A 21 -8.50 -8.51 -1.03
C ARG A 21 -8.89 -7.30 -0.19
N THR A 22 -9.63 -7.50 0.90
CA THR A 22 -10.02 -6.40 1.80
C THR A 22 -8.80 -5.80 2.48
N GLU A 23 -7.83 -6.62 2.89
CA GLU A 23 -6.58 -6.16 3.50
C GLU A 23 -5.75 -5.32 2.53
N LYS A 24 -5.59 -5.76 1.28
CA LYS A 24 -4.91 -4.98 0.25
C LYS A 24 -5.63 -3.67 -0.08
N ALA A 25 -6.96 -3.69 -0.13
CA ALA A 25 -7.75 -2.48 -0.35
C ALA A 25 -7.60 -1.48 0.80
N LEU A 26 -7.49 -1.96 2.05
CA LEU A 26 -7.21 -1.10 3.21
C LEU A 26 -5.83 -0.47 3.11
N VAL A 27 -4.79 -1.25 2.81
CA VAL A 27 -3.43 -0.73 2.65
C VAL A 27 -3.37 0.29 1.51
N ALA A 28 -3.96 -0.02 0.36
CA ALA A 28 -4.06 0.90 -0.76
C ALA A 28 -4.75 2.21 -0.36
N GLY A 29 -5.90 2.14 0.31
CA GLY A 29 -6.65 3.33 0.75
C GLY A 29 -5.88 4.19 1.76
N ILE A 30 -5.11 3.58 2.67
CA ILE A 30 -4.25 4.33 3.60
C ILE A 30 -3.16 5.09 2.84
N ILE A 31 -2.53 4.46 1.85
CA ILE A 31 -1.48 5.10 1.04
C ILE A 31 -2.05 6.19 0.12
N GLU A 32 -3.22 5.96 -0.50
CA GLU A 32 -3.91 6.99 -1.28
C GLU A 32 -4.23 8.21 -0.42
N SER A 33 -4.80 8.01 0.77
CA SER A 33 -5.10 9.09 1.70
C SER A 33 -3.84 9.86 2.13
N MET A 34 -2.72 9.16 2.35
CA MET A 34 -1.43 9.79 2.63
C MET A 34 -0.97 10.68 1.47
N VAL A 35 -1.04 10.18 0.23
CA VAL A 35 -0.65 10.93 -0.96
C VAL A 35 -1.50 12.19 -1.12
N ASP A 36 -2.83 12.06 -0.97
CA ASP A 36 -3.76 13.19 -1.05
C ASP A 36 -3.48 14.27 0.01
N GLN A 37 -3.16 13.85 1.24
CA GLN A 37 -2.79 14.78 2.31
C GLN A 37 -1.50 15.51 2.00
N ILE A 38 -0.47 14.80 1.55
CA ILE A 38 0.81 15.41 1.17
C ILE A 38 0.61 16.38 -0.01
N CYS A 39 -0.16 15.99 -1.04
CA CYS A 39 -0.51 16.88 -2.15
C CYS A 39 -1.28 18.13 -1.69
N SER A 40 -2.04 18.03 -0.60
CA SER A 40 -2.78 19.14 0.00
C SER A 40 -1.93 20.00 0.96
N GLY A 41 -0.64 19.68 1.13
CA GLY A 41 0.27 20.37 2.06
C GLY A 41 0.13 19.95 3.52
N GLY A 42 -0.57 18.83 3.78
CA GLY A 42 -0.73 18.22 5.10
C GLY A 42 0.40 17.25 5.44
N ALA A 43 0.54 16.95 6.74
CA ALA A 43 1.42 15.88 7.19
C ALA A 43 0.77 14.51 6.94
N PRO A 44 1.55 13.46 6.62
CA PRO A 44 1.02 12.11 6.47
C PRO A 44 0.31 11.63 7.75
N THR A 45 -0.88 11.04 7.59
CA THR A 45 -1.81 10.65 8.67
C THR A 45 -1.27 9.61 9.66
N GLN A 46 -2.01 9.48 10.78
CA GLN A 46 -1.89 8.35 11.71
C GLN A 46 -2.03 7.00 10.99
N GLY A 47 -1.26 6.01 11.41
CA GLY A 47 -1.25 4.66 10.81
C GLY A 47 -0.09 4.42 9.84
N ILE A 48 0.74 5.43 9.56
CA ILE A 48 1.98 5.27 8.78
C ILE A 48 3.18 5.63 9.65
N ARG A 49 4.11 4.69 9.73
CA ARG A 49 5.42 4.83 10.36
C ARG A 49 6.49 4.76 9.28
N TRP A 50 7.59 5.45 9.54
CA TRP A 50 8.71 5.52 8.62
C TRP A 50 9.89 4.79 9.24
N ALA A 51 10.61 3.97 8.47
CA ALA A 51 11.80 3.28 8.95
C ALA A 51 12.88 4.28 9.41
N ASP A 52 13.01 5.40 8.70
CA ASP A 52 13.87 6.51 9.05
C ASP A 52 13.36 7.84 8.45
N SER A 53 13.96 8.95 8.87
CA SER A 53 13.58 10.29 8.39
C SER A 53 13.97 10.55 6.94
N ILE A 54 15.02 9.88 6.42
CA ILE A 54 15.46 10.04 5.04
C ILE A 54 14.42 9.44 4.10
N VAL A 55 13.93 8.24 4.39
CA VAL A 55 12.84 7.58 3.65
C VAL A 55 11.59 8.45 3.64
N ARG A 56 11.20 8.99 4.81
CA ARG A 56 10.05 9.91 4.88
C ARG A 56 10.26 11.12 3.98
N ASP A 57 11.36 11.84 4.17
CA ASP A 57 11.59 13.11 3.48
C ASP A 57 11.73 12.91 1.96
N SER A 58 12.34 11.80 1.53
CA SER A 58 12.43 11.42 0.13
C SER A 58 11.07 11.05 -0.47
N VAL A 59 10.26 10.24 0.21
CA VAL A 59 8.91 9.89 -0.25
C VAL A 59 8.03 11.12 -0.34
N VAL A 60 8.01 11.96 0.70
CA VAL A 60 7.25 13.22 0.71
C VAL A 60 7.67 14.10 -0.45
N LYS A 61 8.97 14.31 -0.67
CA LYS A 61 9.48 15.12 -1.78
C LYS A 61 9.10 14.55 -3.15
N SER A 62 9.18 13.23 -3.33
CA SER A 62 8.76 12.58 -4.57
C SER A 62 7.27 12.75 -4.83
N ILE A 63 6.44 12.63 -3.78
CA ILE A 63 5.00 12.86 -3.87
C ILE A 63 4.74 14.32 -4.22
N GLU A 64 5.30 15.29 -3.48
CA GLU A 64 5.14 16.73 -3.74
C GLU A 64 5.53 17.10 -5.18
N GLN A 65 6.66 16.59 -5.67
CA GLN A 65 7.10 16.79 -7.05
C GLN A 65 6.08 16.23 -8.05
N ALA A 66 5.54 15.05 -7.78
CA ALA A 66 4.54 14.44 -8.63
C ALA A 66 3.17 15.15 -8.55
N CYS A 67 2.73 15.64 -7.39
CA CYS A 67 1.53 16.48 -7.22
C CYS A 67 1.65 17.81 -7.96
N SER A 68 2.85 18.40 -7.98
CA SER A 68 3.10 19.64 -8.72
C SER A 68 3.04 19.47 -10.24
N SER A 69 3.30 18.25 -10.73
CA SER A 69 3.37 17.93 -12.16
C SER A 69 2.13 17.25 -12.72
N SER A 70 1.30 16.63 -11.87
CA SER A 70 0.01 16.05 -12.23
C SER A 70 -1.05 16.43 -11.19
N LYS A 71 -2.13 17.06 -11.66
CA LYS A 71 -3.39 17.21 -10.91
C LYS A 71 -4.33 16.00 -11.11
N GLY A 72 -3.75 14.85 -11.43
CA GLY A 72 -4.44 13.64 -11.82
C GLY A 72 -4.96 12.82 -10.65
N SER A 73 -5.79 11.81 -10.96
CA SER A 73 -6.25 10.85 -9.97
C SER A 73 -5.10 9.93 -9.56
N TRP A 74 -4.89 9.80 -8.26
CA TRP A 74 -3.95 8.84 -7.69
C TRP A 74 -4.64 7.49 -7.50
N SER A 75 -3.88 6.41 -7.62
CA SER A 75 -4.32 5.08 -7.20
C SER A 75 -3.16 4.27 -6.64
N ALA A 76 -3.41 3.51 -5.59
CA ALA A 76 -2.43 2.61 -4.98
C ALA A 76 -2.82 1.16 -5.27
N ALA A 77 -1.88 0.38 -5.79
CA ALA A 77 -2.05 -1.05 -6.02
C ALA A 77 -1.05 -1.83 -5.18
N VAL A 78 -1.54 -2.69 -4.29
CA VAL A 78 -0.71 -3.59 -3.49
C VAL A 78 -0.37 -4.83 -4.32
N ILE A 79 0.91 -5.04 -4.52
CA ILE A 79 1.50 -6.21 -5.16
C ILE A 79 2.08 -7.07 -4.04
N ASP A 80 1.61 -8.30 -3.96
CA ASP A 80 2.26 -9.30 -3.11
C ASP A 80 3.60 -9.60 -3.77
N ASP A 81 4.67 -9.00 -3.25
CA ASP A 81 6.00 -9.46 -3.58
C ASP A 81 6.29 -10.69 -2.71
N ALA A 82 6.12 -11.87 -3.29
CA ALA A 82 6.46 -13.15 -2.67
C ALA A 82 7.98 -13.30 -2.39
N SER A 83 8.80 -12.32 -2.78
CA SER A 83 10.27 -12.35 -2.68
C SER A 83 10.82 -12.00 -1.29
N ALA A 84 10.09 -11.26 -0.46
CA ALA A 84 10.54 -10.89 0.88
C ALA A 84 9.44 -11.11 1.92
N GLU A 85 9.66 -12.07 2.83
CA GLU A 85 8.71 -12.43 3.89
C GLU A 85 8.25 -11.19 4.67
N GLY A 86 6.95 -10.87 4.60
CA GLY A 86 6.32 -9.79 5.37
C GLY A 86 6.38 -8.39 4.76
N LEU A 87 6.96 -8.20 3.56
CA LEU A 87 6.95 -6.92 2.85
C LEU A 87 5.90 -6.91 1.74
N LEU A 88 5.12 -5.83 1.68
CA LEU A 88 4.17 -5.53 0.63
C LEU A 88 4.75 -4.43 -0.26
N GLU A 89 4.69 -4.62 -1.57
CA GLU A 89 5.03 -3.56 -2.51
C GLU A 89 3.75 -2.82 -2.91
N VAL A 90 3.73 -1.50 -2.75
CA VAL A 90 2.59 -0.67 -3.12
C VAL A 90 3.00 0.25 -4.24
N ARG A 91 2.42 0.05 -5.43
CA ARG A 91 2.62 0.93 -6.57
C ARG A 91 1.63 2.07 -6.52
N ILE A 92 2.14 3.29 -6.49
CA ILE A 92 1.36 4.50 -6.60
C ILE A 92 1.37 4.92 -8.07
N ASN A 93 0.20 4.97 -8.68
CA ASN A 93 0.01 5.35 -10.07
C ASN A 93 -0.67 6.73 -10.17
N THR A 94 -0.32 7.47 -11.22
CA THR A 94 -0.96 8.72 -11.62
C THR A 94 -1.30 8.61 -13.11
N ASP A 95 -2.55 8.92 -13.48
CA ASP A 95 -3.00 9.01 -14.89
C ASP A 95 -2.48 7.89 -15.83
N SER A 96 -2.45 6.64 -15.35
CA SER A 96 -2.02 5.43 -16.07
C SER A 96 -0.51 5.13 -16.14
N ARG A 97 0.34 5.85 -15.39
CA ARG A 97 1.75 5.51 -15.18
C ARG A 97 2.05 5.25 -13.71
N THR A 98 3.00 4.36 -13.45
CA THR A 98 3.56 4.20 -12.10
C THR A 98 4.43 5.42 -11.79
N ALA A 99 4.08 6.14 -10.72
CA ALA A 99 4.84 7.29 -10.25
C ALA A 99 5.94 6.85 -9.28
N MET A 100 5.62 5.87 -8.42
CA MET A 100 6.56 5.32 -7.47
C MET A 100 6.08 3.96 -6.94
N THR A 101 7.02 3.20 -6.39
CA THR A 101 6.76 1.99 -5.64
C THR A 101 7.26 2.15 -4.22
N LEU A 102 6.40 1.89 -3.24
CA LEU A 102 6.72 1.87 -1.82
C LEU A 102 6.86 0.45 -1.33
N ARG A 103 7.83 0.21 -0.46
CA ARG A 103 7.96 -1.04 0.29
C ARG A 103 7.45 -0.82 1.69
N VAL A 104 6.34 -1.47 2.01
CA VAL A 104 5.66 -1.33 3.30
C VAL A 104 5.57 -2.66 4.02
N GLU A 105 5.80 -2.63 5.32
CA GLU A 105 5.57 -3.76 6.22
C GLU A 105 4.33 -3.47 7.04
N ARG A 106 3.45 -4.46 7.21
CA ARG A 106 2.33 -4.35 8.13
C ARG A 106 2.80 -4.74 9.53
N LEU A 107 2.73 -3.79 10.47
CA LEU A 107 3.09 -4.05 11.86
C LEU A 107 1.95 -4.75 12.60
N ALA A 108 2.28 -5.48 13.66
CA ALA A 108 1.30 -6.13 14.54
C ALA A 108 0.34 -5.13 15.22
N SER A 109 0.71 -3.85 15.32
CA SER A 109 -0.17 -2.77 15.79
C SER A 109 -1.28 -2.41 14.81
N GLY A 110 -1.20 -2.87 13.55
CA GLY A 110 -2.08 -2.45 12.46
C GLY A 110 -1.53 -1.27 11.65
N ASP A 111 -0.44 -0.64 12.11
CA ASP A 111 0.24 0.43 11.37
C ASP A 111 1.04 -0.11 10.17
N LEU A 112 1.29 0.74 9.18
CA LEU A 112 2.15 0.47 8.04
C LEU A 112 3.52 1.10 8.26
N LEU A 113 4.58 0.30 8.18
CA LEU A 113 5.96 0.77 8.22
C LEU A 113 6.52 0.88 6.80
N VAL A 114 6.75 2.09 6.33
CA VAL A 114 7.44 2.32 5.04
C VAL A 114 8.94 2.12 5.24
N ARG A 115 9.48 1.07 4.61
CA ARG A 115 10.90 0.70 4.69
C ARG A 115 11.73 1.21 3.53
N GLY A 116 11.11 1.49 2.39
CA GLY A 116 11.83 1.96 1.22
C GLY A 116 10.91 2.50 0.15
N TRP A 117 11.50 3.21 -0.79
CA TRP A 117 10.82 3.76 -1.95
C TRP A 117 11.68 3.60 -3.20
N SER A 118 11.02 3.54 -4.35
CA SER A 118 11.65 3.64 -5.66
C SER A 118 10.79 4.58 -6.51
N SER A 119 11.38 5.65 -7.02
CA SER A 119 10.78 6.48 -8.07
C SER A 119 11.10 5.86 -9.43
N GLU A 120 10.12 5.82 -10.34
CA GLU A 120 10.36 5.53 -11.77
C GLU A 120 10.69 6.81 -12.56
#